data_AF-I0GQM6-F1
#
_entry.id   AF-I0GQM6-F1
#
_cell.length_a   1.000
_cell.length_b   1.000
_cell.length_c   1.000
_cell.angle_alpha   90.00
_cell.angle_beta   90.00
_cell.angle_gamma   90.00
#
_symmetry.space_group_name_H-M   'P 1'
#
loop_
_entity.id
_entity.type
_entity.pdbx_description
1 polymer ?
#
loop_
_entity_poly.entity_id
_entity_poly.type
_entity_poly.pdbx_seq_one_letter_code
_entity_poly.pdbx_strand_id
1 'polypeptide(L)'
;MKIQMNFDSNLIKFILKHNLSEKISPCISLGEVLLWMAEHPDVLTSEGPQCLWTSNGDVGVVLEMIHKDDTYYVTVYDVCPDIYP
;
A
#
# COMPACT_ATOMS: atom_id res chain seq x y z
N MET A 1 -0.71 -8.67 -16.45
CA MET A 1 -0.75 -8.10 -15.08
C MET A 1 -0.82 -6.60 -15.15
N LYS A 2 -1.92 -6.03 -14.70
CA LYS A 2 -2.10 -4.59 -14.51
C LYS A 2 -2.17 -4.29 -13.03
N ILE A 3 -1.46 -3.26 -12.58
CA ILE A 3 -1.51 -2.79 -11.19
C ILE A 3 -1.99 -1.35 -11.23
N GLN A 4 -3.03 -1.04 -10.46
CA GLN A 4 -3.54 0.31 -10.30
C GLN A 4 -3.45 0.69 -8.82
N MET A 5 -2.71 1.74 -8.52
CA MET A 5 -2.61 2.27 -7.17
C MET A 5 -3.63 3.38 -6.94
N ASN A 6 -4.42 3.26 -5.88
CA ASN A 6 -5.46 4.19 -5.49
C ASN A 6 -5.13 4.77 -4.11
N PHE A 7 -5.55 6.01 -3.88
CA PHE A 7 -5.43 6.68 -2.59
C PHE A 7 -6.78 7.24 -2.18
N ASP A 8 -7.16 7.05 -0.92
CA ASP A 8 -8.32 7.75 -0.39
C ASP A 8 -8.07 9.26 -0.35
N SER A 9 -9.10 10.05 -0.65
CA SER A 9 -8.99 11.50 -0.71
C SER A 9 -8.67 12.15 0.65
N ASN A 10 -9.13 11.56 1.76
CA ASN A 10 -8.80 12.02 3.10
C ASN A 10 -7.36 11.65 3.45
N LEU A 11 -6.90 10.48 3.01
CA LEU A 11 -5.51 10.06 3.17
C LEU A 11 -4.54 11.01 2.46
N ILE A 12 -4.83 11.39 1.21
CA ILE A 12 -4.02 12.38 0.48
C ILE A 12 -3.91 13.69 1.28
N LYS A 13 -5.03 14.19 1.80
CA LYS A 13 -5.03 15.42 2.63
C LYS A 13 -4.16 15.26 3.87
N PHE A 14 -4.21 14.11 4.52
CA PHE A 14 -3.38 13.79 5.68
C PHE A 14 -1.89 13.77 5.32
N ILE A 15 -1.51 13.03 4.27
CA ILE A 15 -0.12 12.94 3.78
C ILE A 15 0.44 14.33 3.50
N LEU A 16 -0.31 15.17 2.80
CA LEU A 16 0.09 16.54 2.45
C LEU A 16 0.20 17.44 3.68
N LYS A 17 -0.76 17.36 4.62
CA LYS A 17 -0.76 18.15 5.86
C LYS A 17 0.46 17.84 6.75
N HIS A 18 0.91 16.58 6.75
CA HIS A 18 1.99 16.10 7.59
C HIS A 18 3.34 15.96 6.86
N ASN A 19 3.44 16.43 5.60
CA ASN A 19 4.64 16.34 4.76
C ASN A 19 5.22 14.91 4.66
N LEU A 20 4.35 13.91 4.54
CA LEU A 20 4.75 12.49 4.56
C LEU A 20 5.09 11.94 3.17
N SER A 21 4.92 12.71 2.10
CA SER A 21 5.04 12.23 0.71
C SER A 21 6.36 11.52 0.41
N GLU A 22 7.49 12.11 0.83
CA GLU A 22 8.81 11.50 0.62
C GLU A 22 9.00 10.25 1.49
N LYS A 23 8.45 10.27 2.71
CA LYS A 23 8.56 9.15 3.64
C LYS A 23 7.73 7.95 3.22
N ILE A 24 6.54 8.13 2.63
CA ILE A 24 5.69 7.01 2.20
C ILE A 24 6.18 6.40 0.89
N SER A 25 6.84 7.17 0.02
CA SER A 25 7.21 6.77 -1.35
C SER A 25 7.90 5.40 -1.45
N PRO A 26 8.87 5.04 -0.57
CA PRO A 26 9.49 3.72 -0.61
C PRO A 26 8.50 2.59 -0.36
N CYS A 27 7.57 2.77 0.59
CA CYS A 27 6.57 1.79 1.03
C CYS A 27 5.46 1.54 -0.01
N ILE A 28 5.27 2.45 -0.98
CA ILE A 28 4.22 2.35 -2.00
C ILE A 28 4.80 2.26 -3.41
N SER A 29 6.09 1.98 -3.54
CA SER A 29 6.72 1.81 -4.84
C SER A 29 6.19 0.55 -5.54
N LEU A 30 6.18 0.54 -6.88
CA LEU A 30 5.83 -0.66 -7.64
C LEU A 30 6.72 -1.85 -7.25
N GLY A 31 8.01 -1.60 -6.98
CA GLY A 31 8.94 -2.64 -6.54
C GLY A 31 8.52 -3.27 -5.21
N GLU A 32 8.11 -2.46 -4.24
CA GLU A 32 7.63 -2.92 -2.93
C GLU A 32 6.36 -3.76 -3.05
N VAL A 33 5.39 -3.30 -3.85
CA VAL A 33 4.14 -4.03 -4.12
C VAL A 33 4.42 -5.38 -4.78
N LEU A 34 5.33 -5.42 -5.75
CA LEU A 34 5.70 -6.66 -6.44
C LEU A 34 6.47 -7.62 -5.53
N LEU A 35 7.37 -7.10 -4.69
CA LEU A 35 8.09 -7.89 -3.70
C LEU A 35 7.10 -8.56 -2.75
N TRP A 36 6.14 -7.80 -2.23
CA TRP A 36 5.10 -8.33 -1.37
C TRP A 36 4.27 -9.43 -2.05
N MET A 37 3.84 -9.21 -3.30
CA MET A 37 3.10 -10.23 -4.06
C MET A 37 3.91 -11.53 -4.22
N ALA A 38 5.24 -11.42 -4.32
CA ALA A 38 6.13 -12.57 -4.42
C ALA A 38 6.29 -13.29 -3.06
N GLU A 39 6.32 -12.56 -1.96
CA GLU A 39 6.41 -13.10 -0.60
C GLU A 39 5.09 -13.75 -0.14
N HIS A 40 3.96 -13.28 -0.66
CA HIS A 40 2.62 -13.75 -0.32
C HIS A 40 1.85 -14.19 -1.57
N PRO A 41 2.25 -15.28 -2.26
CA PRO A 41 1.66 -15.67 -3.53
C PRO A 41 0.16 -16.01 -3.45
N ASP A 42 -0.35 -16.34 -2.26
CA ASP A 42 -1.77 -16.62 -2.01
C ASP A 42 -2.68 -15.42 -2.35
N VAL A 43 -2.13 -14.20 -2.35
CA VAL A 43 -2.87 -12.98 -2.70
C VAL A 43 -3.22 -12.93 -4.18
N LEU A 44 -2.49 -13.67 -5.02
CA LEU A 44 -2.74 -13.77 -6.47
C LEU A 44 -3.93 -14.66 -6.79
N THR A 45 -4.29 -15.58 -5.87
CA THR A 45 -5.41 -16.52 -6.02
C THR A 45 -6.60 -16.15 -5.14
N SER A 46 -6.45 -15.17 -4.24
CA SER A 46 -7.53 -14.68 -3.38
C SER A 46 -8.64 -14.00 -4.17
N GLU A 47 -9.89 -14.41 -3.91
CA GLU A 47 -11.09 -13.73 -4.40
C GLU A 47 -11.50 -12.52 -3.53
N GLY A 48 -10.94 -12.41 -2.32
CA GLY A 48 -11.25 -11.35 -1.35
C GLY A 48 -10.15 -10.29 -1.20
N PRO A 49 -10.44 -9.17 -0.53
CA PRO A 49 -9.45 -8.14 -0.21
C PRO A 49 -8.34 -8.69 0.68
N GLN A 50 -7.11 -8.36 0.34
CA GLN A 50 -5.92 -8.74 1.10
C GLN A 50 -5.26 -7.49 1.68
N CYS A 51 -5.18 -7.43 3.00
CA CYS A 51 -4.56 -6.32 3.71
C CYS A 51 -3.07 -6.59 3.93
N LEU A 52 -2.27 -5.56 3.72
CA LEU A 52 -0.84 -5.53 3.97
C LEU A 52 -0.51 -4.33 4.85
N TRP A 53 0.48 -4.52 5.71
CA TRP A 53 1.19 -3.45 6.36
C TRP A 53 2.66 -3.46 5.94
N THR A 54 3.18 -2.31 5.50
CA THR A 54 4.59 -2.09 5.17
C THR A 54 5.11 -0.87 5.93
N SER A 55 6.41 -0.80 6.17
CA SER A 55 7.04 0.32 6.86
C SER A 55 8.48 0.54 6.46
N ASN A 56 8.99 1.73 6.74
CA ASN A 56 10.41 2.06 6.57
C ASN A 56 11.07 2.59 7.86
N GLY A 57 10.46 2.32 9.02
CA GLY A 57 10.91 2.81 10.33
C GLY A 57 10.41 4.21 10.69
N ASP A 58 10.21 5.09 9.71
CA ASP A 58 9.65 6.43 9.94
C ASP A 58 8.13 6.48 9.79
N VAL A 59 7.58 5.66 8.88
CA VAL A 59 6.14 5.58 8.60
C VAL A 59 5.71 4.14 8.41
N GLY A 60 4.47 3.86 8.83
CA GLY A 60 3.75 2.64 8.50
C GLY A 60 2.66 2.94 7.49
N VAL A 61 2.46 2.05 6.53
CA VAL A 61 1.45 2.19 5.49
C VAL A 61 0.61 0.93 5.44
N VAL A 62 -0.70 1.09 5.46
CA VAL A 62 -1.66 0.01 5.28
C VAL A 62 -2.17 0.04 3.84
N LEU A 63 -2.03 -1.09 3.16
CA LEU A 63 -2.43 -1.32 1.78
C LEU A 63 -3.51 -2.39 1.75
N GLU A 64 -4.48 -2.23 0.87
CA GLU A 64 -5.45 -3.27 0.53
C GLU A 64 -5.31 -3.63 -0.94
N MET A 65 -5.23 -4.92 -1.27
CA MET A 65 -5.20 -5.41 -2.63
C MET A 65 -6.47 -6.18 -2.97
N ILE A 66 -7.05 -5.88 -4.13
CA ILE A 66 -8.19 -6.60 -4.71
C ILE A 66 -7.85 -6.95 -6.16
N HIS A 67 -8.02 -8.22 -6.54
CA HIS A 67 -7.89 -8.65 -7.92
C HIS A 67 -9.27 -8.71 -8.61
N LYS A 68 -9.42 -7.98 -9.72
CA LYS A 68 -10.66 -7.97 -10.50
C LYS A 68 -10.36 -7.78 -11.98
N ASP A 69 -10.99 -8.61 -12.83
CA ASP A 69 -10.96 -8.50 -14.29
C ASP A 69 -9.53 -8.29 -14.87
N ASP A 70 -8.54 -9.06 -14.39
CA ASP A 70 -7.10 -9.00 -14.76
C ASP A 70 -6.33 -7.75 -14.25
N THR A 71 -6.90 -7.02 -13.29
CA THR A 71 -6.26 -5.86 -12.64
C THR A 71 -6.18 -6.03 -11.14
N TYR A 72 -4.98 -5.80 -10.58
CA TYR A 72 -4.75 -5.70 -9.14
C TYR A 72 -4.89 -4.24 -8.72
N TYR A 73 -5.95 -3.96 -7.98
CA TYR A 73 -6.19 -2.66 -7.38
C TYR A 73 -5.54 -2.63 -6.01
N VAL A 74 -4.57 -1.73 -5.82
CA VAL A 74 -3.87 -1.55 -4.55
C VAL A 74 -4.28 -0.20 -3.98
N THR A 75 -5.00 -0.20 -2.87
CA THR A 75 -5.48 1.02 -2.23
C THR A 75 -4.67 1.29 -0.98
N VAL A 76 -4.07 2.48 -0.89
CA VAL A 76 -3.48 2.96 0.36
C VAL A 76 -4.61 3.42 1.26
N TYR A 77 -4.81 2.72 2.38
CA TYR A 77 -5.94 2.94 3.27
C TYR A 77 -5.56 3.82 4.47
N ASP A 78 -4.36 3.62 5.03
CA ASP A 78 -3.91 4.35 6.21
C ASP A 78 -2.40 4.59 6.20
N VAL A 79 -1.98 5.64 6.88
CA VAL A 79 -0.57 6.00 7.09
C VAL A 79 -0.38 6.39 8.55
N CYS A 80 0.47 5.65 9.25
CA CYS A 80 0.86 5.91 10.63
C CYS A 80 2.24 6.58 10.65
N PRO A 81 2.34 7.89 10.94
CA PRO A 81 3.63 8.53 11.20
C PRO A 81 4.16 8.11 12.58
N ASP A 82 5.46 7.87 12.69
CA ASP A 82 6.17 7.52 13.93
C ASP A 82 5.86 6.11 14.45
N ILE A 83 6.37 5.09 13.75
CA ILE A 83 6.40 3.73 14.30
C ILE A 83 7.49 3.70 15.37
N TYR A 84 7.10 3.78 16.64
CA TYR A 84 8.02 3.55 17.75
C TYR A 84 8.54 2.09 17.68
N PRO A 85 9.86 1.85 17.86
CA PRO A 85 10.42 0.50 17.98
C PRO A 85 9.95 -0.23 19.24
#